data_AF-A0A8X6HT82-F1
#
_entry.id   AF-A0A8X6HT82-F1
#
_cell.length_a   1.000
_cell.length_b   1.000
_cell.length_c   1.000
_cell.angle_alpha   90.00
_cell.angle_beta   90.00
_cell.angle_gamma   90.00
#
_symmetry.space_group_name_H-M   'P 1'
#
loop_
_entity.id
_entity.type
_entity.pdbx_description
1 polymer ?
#
loop_
_entity_poly.entity_id
_entity_poly.type
_entity_poly.pdbx_seq_one_letter_code
_entity_poly.pdbx_strand_id
1 'polypeptide(L)' 'MDPVKKVMIQVQRNLKGEFPIVVGFAGTIHKFQGDTMDDDAIAMNFNGSRDLNLVYTALSRVKSINQIVALQL' A
#
# COMPACT_ATOMS: atom_id res chain seq x y z
N MET A 1 5.67 -1.49 55.39
CA MET A 1 4.59 -1.74 54.42
C MET A 1 4.78 -0.72 53.30
N ASP A 2 5.41 -1.14 52.21
CA ASP A 2 5.67 -0.27 51.07
C ASP A 2 4.40 -0.01 50.25
N PRO A 3 4.22 1.20 49.70
CA PRO A 3 3.03 1.52 48.93
C PRO A 3 3.03 0.78 47.58
N VAL A 4 1.92 0.11 47.29
CA VAL A 4 1.68 -0.62 46.04
C VAL A 4 1.83 0.35 44.85
N LYS A 5 2.85 0.13 44.03
CA LYS A 5 3.12 0.89 42.81
C LYS A 5 2.02 0.61 41.79
N LYS A 6 1.05 1.51 41.65
CA LYS A 6 0.02 1.43 40.59
C LYS A 6 0.69 1.62 39.23
N VAL A 7 0.81 0.53 38.47
CA VAL A 7 1.21 0.59 37.06
C VAL A 7 -0.01 1.04 36.25
N MET A 8 0.03 2.28 35.77
CA MET A 8 -0.96 2.83 34.85
C MET A 8 -0.63 2.31 33.45
N ILE A 9 -1.34 1.28 32.98
CA ILE A 9 -1.27 0.84 31.58
C ILE A 9 -2.11 1.84 30.76
N GLN A 10 -1.45 2.79 30.12
CA GLN A 10 -2.11 3.66 29.14
C GLN A 10 -2.43 2.84 27.89
N VAL A 11 -3.67 2.36 27.81
CA VAL A 11 -4.23 1.80 26.57
C VAL A 11 -4.44 2.98 25.62
N GLN A 12 -3.51 3.20 24.69
CA GLN A 12 -3.70 4.15 23.59
C GLN A 12 -4.85 3.64 22.72
N ARG A 13 -6.05 4.17 22.94
CA ARG A 13 -7.17 4.00 22.01
C ARG A 13 -6.83 4.77 20.74
N ASN A 14 -6.62 4.06 19.65
CA ASN A 14 -6.52 4.67 18.33
C ASN A 14 -7.89 5.33 18.06
N LEU A 15 -7.97 6.66 18.12
CA LEU A 15 -9.22 7.44 18.11
C LEU A 15 -9.96 7.43 16.77
N LYS A 16 -9.39 6.80 15.73
CA LYS A 16 -10.08 6.52 14.48
C LYS A 16 -10.76 5.17 14.63
N GLY A 17 -12.04 5.17 14.96
CA GLY A 17 -12.90 3.96 15.00
C GLY A 17 -13.17 3.39 13.60
N GLU A 18 -12.13 3.31 12.76
CA GLU A 18 -12.20 2.78 11.41
C GLU A 18 -11.90 1.29 11.45
N PHE A 19 -12.65 0.53 10.66
CA PHE A 19 -12.42 -0.89 10.49
C PHE A 19 -11.01 -1.10 9.89
N PRO A 20 -10.12 -1.90 10.51
CA PRO A 20 -8.70 -1.96 10.15
C PRO A 20 -8.43 -2.83 8.90
N ILE A 21 -9.35 -2.80 7.93
CA ILE A 21 -9.27 -3.52 6.68
C ILE A 21 -9.71 -2.57 5.57
N VAL A 22 -8.87 -2.46 4.54
CA VAL A 22 -9.16 -1.70 3.33
C VAL A 22 -9.15 -2.65 2.14
N VAL A 23 -9.94 -2.33 1.11
CA VAL A 23 -9.92 -3.07 -0.15
C VAL A 23 -8.55 -2.90 -0.82
N GLY A 24 -7.89 -4.03 -1.12
CA GLY A 24 -6.51 -4.05 -1.61
C GLY A 24 -6.36 -4.27 -3.13
N PHE A 25 -7.46 -4.33 -3.89
CA PHE A 25 -7.42 -4.63 -5.33
C PHE A 25 -6.81 -3.51 -6.18
N ALA A 26 -6.86 -2.27 -5.69
CA ALA A 26 -6.32 -1.10 -6.37
C ALA A 26 -5.75 -0.13 -5.35
N GLY A 27 -4.69 0.58 -5.76
CA GLY A 27 -3.98 1.52 -4.91
C GLY A 27 -3.10 2.44 -5.73
N THR A 28 -2.53 3.44 -5.07
CA THR A 28 -1.58 4.34 -5.73
C THR A 28 -0.22 3.66 -5.83
N ILE A 29 0.56 4.02 -6.86
CA ILE A 29 1.90 3.45 -7.10
C ILE A 29 2.80 3.55 -5.85
N HIS A 30 2.71 4.66 -5.11
CA HIS A 30 3.44 4.86 -3.85
C HIS A 30 3.18 3.79 -2.80
N LYS A 31 1.99 3.19 -2.77
CA LYS A 31 1.63 2.14 -1.80
C LYS A 31 2.14 0.76 -2.20
N PHE A 32 2.42 0.57 -3.49
CA PHE A 32 2.99 -0.67 -4.01
C PHE A 32 4.52 -0.59 -4.15
N GLN A 33 5.14 0.53 -3.76
CA GLN A 33 6.58 0.68 -3.85
C GLN A 33 7.29 -0.34 -2.94
N GLY A 34 8.09 -1.21 -3.54
CA GLY A 34 8.77 -2.30 -2.84
C GLY A 34 8.10 -3.67 -3.01
N ASP A 35 6.87 -3.72 -3.52
CA ASP A 35 6.14 -4.97 -3.72
C ASP A 35 6.59 -5.72 -4.98
N THR A 36 6.27 -7.01 -5.04
CA THR A 36 6.28 -7.79 -6.28
C THR A 36 4.86 -8.29 -6.50
N MET A 37 4.26 -7.93 -7.63
CA MET A 37 2.88 -8.31 -7.94
C MET A 37 2.86 -9.69 -8.60
N ASP A 38 2.21 -10.62 -7.91
CA ASP A 38 2.08 -12.01 -8.35
C ASP A 38 0.82 -12.26 -9.20
N ASP A 39 -0.05 -11.26 -9.34
CA ASP A 39 -1.30 -11.36 -10.11
C ASP A 39 -1.04 -11.56 -11.61
N ASP A 40 -1.87 -12.37 -12.25
CA ASP A 40 -1.75 -12.69 -13.68
C ASP A 40 -2.18 -11.53 -14.59
N ALA A 41 -3.00 -10.60 -14.09
CA ALA A 41 -3.55 -9.50 -14.86
C ALA A 41 -3.56 -8.20 -14.05
N ILE A 42 -2.67 -7.27 -14.44
CA ILE A 42 -2.44 -6.00 -13.77
C ILE A 42 -2.72 -4.88 -14.77
N ALA A 43 -3.62 -3.97 -14.40
CA ALA A 43 -3.90 -2.76 -15.14
C ALA A 43 -3.19 -1.56 -14.49
N MET A 44 -2.51 -0.74 -15.27
CA MET A 44 -1.84 0.46 -14.78
C MET A 44 -2.36 1.70 -15.51
N ASN A 45 -2.59 2.75 -14.74
CA ASN A 45 -3.01 4.04 -15.26
C ASN A 45 -2.00 5.11 -14.83
N PHE A 46 -1.30 5.67 -15.81
CA PHE A 46 -0.33 6.74 -15.64
C PHE A 46 -0.89 8.13 -15.96
N ASN A 47 -2.19 8.24 -16.23
CA ASN A 47 -2.82 9.53 -16.46
C ASN A 47 -2.62 10.45 -15.25
N GLY A 48 -1.95 11.59 -15.50
CA GLY A 48 -1.58 12.55 -14.45
C GLY A 48 -0.22 12.26 -13.77
N SER A 49 0.44 11.16 -14.09
CA SER A 49 1.80 10.85 -13.62
C SER A 49 2.82 11.60 -14.47
N ARG A 50 3.33 12.71 -13.92
CA ARG A 50 4.36 13.54 -14.58
C ARG A 50 5.79 13.13 -14.21
N ASP A 51 5.93 12.25 -13.23
CA ASP A 51 7.22 11.77 -12.74
C ASP A 51 7.55 10.42 -13.37
N LEU A 52 8.64 10.40 -14.13
CA LEU A 52 9.17 9.20 -14.78
C LEU A 52 9.57 8.12 -13.76
N ASN A 53 10.01 8.51 -12.57
CA ASN A 53 10.39 7.55 -11.53
C ASN A 53 9.17 6.79 -11.00
N LEU A 54 8.00 7.42 -10.97
CA LEU A 54 6.74 6.78 -10.59
C LEU A 54 6.29 5.75 -11.63
N VAL A 55 6.41 6.08 -12.91
CA VAL A 55 6.11 5.14 -14.00
C VAL A 55 7.03 3.93 -13.93
N TYR A 56 8.34 4.15 -13.75
CA TYR A 56 9.30 3.08 -13.55
C TYR A 56 8.99 2.23 -12.30
N THR A 57 8.64 2.87 -11.19
CA THR A 57 8.30 2.17 -9.94
C THR A 57 7.13 1.21 -10.16
N ALA A 58 6.07 1.63 -10.87
CA ALA A 58 4.94 0.77 -11.19
C ALA A 58 5.32 -0.39 -12.13
N LEU A 59 6.01 -0.09 -13.24
CA LEU A 59 6.40 -1.11 -14.22
C LEU A 59 7.37 -2.13 -13.64
N SER A 60 8.19 -1.76 -12.65
CA SER A 60 9.11 -2.69 -11.98
C SER A 60 8.44 -3.60 -10.95
N ARG A 61 7.13 -3.47 -10.69
CA ARG A 61 6.40 -4.38 -9.77
C ARG A 61 6.00 -5.69 -10.43
N VAL A 62 5.92 -5.73 -11.76
CA VAL A 62 5.56 -6.95 -12.50
C VAL A 62 6.79 -7.82 -12.78
N LYS A 63 6.60 -9.13 -12.76
CA LYS A 63 7.64 -10.13 -13.07
C LYS A 63 7.76 -10.37 -14.57
N SER A 64 6.67 -10.18 -15.32
CA SER A 64 6.60 -10.36 -16.76
C SER A 64 5.73 -9.31 -17.41
N ILE A 65 6.10 -8.90 -18.63
CA ILE A 65 5.30 -7.96 -19.43
C ILE A 65 3.90 -8.51 -19.74
N ASN A 66 3.74 -9.84 -19.81
CA ASN A 66 2.47 -10.49 -20.07
C ASN A 66 1.44 -10.30 -18.94
N GLN A 67 1.90 -9.93 -17.74
CA GLN A 67 0.99 -9.59 -16.64
C GLN A 67 0.30 -8.24 -16.87
N ILE A 68 0.85 -7.37 -17.72
CA ILE A 68 0.28 -6.05 -17.99
C ILE A 68 -0.82 -6.19 -19.05
N VAL A 69 -2.07 -6.06 -18.64
CA VAL A 69 -3.23 -6.24 -19.53
C VAL A 69 -3.80 -4.93 -20.06
N ALA A 70 -3.51 -3.80 -19.39
CA ALA A 70 -3.95 -2.49 -19.82
C ALA A 70 -2.97 -1.41 -19.33
N LEU A 71 -2.67 -0.47 -20.22
CA LEU A 71 -1.87 0.72 -19.94
C LEU A 71 -2.59 1.95 -20.46
N GLN A 72 -2.79 2.93 -19.58
CA GLN A 72 -3.22 4.27 -19.95
C GLN A 72 -2.08 5.24 -19.63
N LEU A 73 -1.72 6.09 -20.60
CA LEU A 73 -0.68 7.11 -20.48
C LEU A 73 -1.30 8.47 -20.09
#